data_AF-A0AA35SJ45-F1
#
_entry.id   AF-A0AA35SJ45-F1
#
_cell.length_a   1.000
_cell.length_b   1.000
_cell.length_c   1.000
_cell.angle_alpha   90.00
_cell.angle_beta   90.00
_cell.angle_gamma   90.00
#
_symmetry.space_group_name_H-M   'P 1'
#
loop_
_entity.id
_entity.type
_entity.pdbx_description
1 polymer ?
#
loop_
_entity_poly.entity_id
_entity_poly.type
_entity_poly.pdbx_seq_one_letter_code
_entity_poly.pdbx_strand_id
1 'polypeptide(L)'
;GIEDFAEVQAALWAARSKWHNIGIRLKLDVRELENIDAETRFGLDDKFNLMIKTRFNKIEPCTWRDLYDALNHPTVAMSDVANRLSAKLTETGMQLGVVSMSSTSLTVANTSFDSGDTKASEAEDQGRRLEQQLRLKEEEKEAEIARLQEQMRQLATEKDRLASEKDRLASQKQREIAELRSQLQTSHKPPVQ
;
A
#
# COMPACT_ATOMS: atom_id res chain seq x y z
N GLY A 1 -12.05 -16.06 -0.56
CA GLY A 1 -10.61 -16.16 -0.24
C GLY A 1 -9.84 -15.28 -1.20
N ILE A 2 -9.10 -14.31 -0.65
CA ILE A 2 -8.35 -13.20 -1.30
C ILE A 2 -9.11 -11.85 -1.37
N GLU A 3 -10.45 -11.81 -1.37
CA GLU A 3 -11.20 -10.53 -1.36
C GLU A 3 -11.03 -9.74 -0.04
N ASP A 4 -10.81 -10.42 1.09
CA ASP A 4 -10.66 -9.79 2.42
C ASP A 4 -9.25 -9.21 2.67
N PHE A 5 -8.30 -9.43 1.77
CA PHE A 5 -6.92 -8.95 1.97
C PHE A 5 -6.84 -7.43 1.84
N ALA A 6 -7.72 -6.79 1.07
CA ALA A 6 -7.73 -5.33 0.88
C ALA A 6 -8.11 -4.58 2.18
N GLU A 7 -9.08 -5.10 2.93
CA GLU A 7 -9.50 -4.49 4.20
C GLU A 7 -8.48 -4.71 5.30
N VAL A 8 -7.85 -5.88 5.28
CA VAL A 8 -6.75 -6.24 6.18
C VAL A 8 -5.53 -5.39 5.86
N GLN A 9 -5.27 -5.12 4.58
CA GLN A 9 -4.26 -4.15 4.17
C GLN A 9 -4.59 -2.76 4.68
N ALA A 10 -5.84 -2.30 4.59
CA ALA A 10 -6.25 -0.99 5.11
C ALA A 10 -6.05 -0.90 6.64
N ALA A 11 -6.37 -1.97 7.36
CA ALA A 11 -6.16 -2.07 8.81
C ALA A 11 -4.66 -2.12 9.19
N LEU A 12 -3.87 -2.92 8.46
CA LEU A 12 -2.41 -2.98 8.62
C LEU A 12 -1.74 -1.65 8.25
N TRP A 13 -2.30 -0.92 7.28
CA TRP A 13 -1.84 0.41 6.89
C TRP A 13 -2.10 1.44 8.00
N ALA A 14 -3.23 1.37 8.69
CA ALA A 14 -3.47 2.17 9.89
C ALA A 14 -2.51 1.81 11.03
N ALA A 15 -2.05 0.56 11.08
CA ALA A 15 -1.08 0.07 12.06
C ALA A 15 0.38 0.17 11.60
N ARG A 16 0.65 0.85 10.49
CA ARG A 16 1.99 0.99 9.86
C ARG A 16 3.05 1.55 10.79
N SER A 17 2.69 2.39 11.76
CA SER A 17 3.65 2.91 12.75
C SER A 17 4.13 1.86 13.75
N LYS A 18 3.48 0.69 13.83
CA LYS A 18 3.75 -0.39 14.78
C LYS A 18 3.91 -1.76 14.12
N TRP A 19 4.19 -1.77 12.81
CA TRP A 19 4.33 -2.98 11.99
C TRP A 19 5.35 -3.97 12.55
N HIS A 20 6.48 -3.49 13.08
CA HIS A 20 7.52 -4.32 13.68
C HIS A 20 6.98 -5.11 14.90
N ASN A 21 6.25 -4.43 15.79
CA ASN A 21 5.63 -5.05 16.96
C ASN A 21 4.55 -6.06 16.56
N ILE A 22 3.79 -5.77 15.50
CA ILE A 22 2.79 -6.70 14.96
C ILE A 22 3.48 -7.94 14.41
N GLY A 23 4.56 -7.77 13.64
CA GLY A 23 5.32 -8.88 13.07
C GLY A 23 5.89 -9.83 14.12
N ILE A 24 6.47 -9.28 15.21
CA ILE A 24 6.95 -10.08 16.34
C ILE A 24 5.82 -10.91 16.96
N ARG A 25 4.63 -10.32 17.14
CA ARG A 25 3.48 -11.01 17.74
C ARG A 25 2.90 -12.09 16.82
N LEU A 26 2.98 -11.88 15.50
CA LEU A 26 2.66 -12.88 14.48
C LEU A 26 3.75 -13.96 14.33
N LYS A 27 4.76 -13.96 15.20
CA LYS A 27 5.91 -14.88 15.19
C LYS A 27 6.64 -14.88 13.84
N LEU A 28 6.74 -13.71 13.23
CA LEU A 28 7.59 -13.51 12.06
C LEU A 28 9.06 -13.44 12.50
N ASP A 29 9.97 -13.81 11.61
CA ASP A 29 11.39 -13.79 11.92
C ASP A 29 11.86 -12.35 12.14
N VAL A 30 12.46 -12.09 13.30
CA VAL A 30 12.97 -10.77 13.68
C VAL A 30 14.02 -10.28 12.67
N ARG A 31 14.82 -11.19 12.09
CA ARG A 31 15.81 -10.84 11.05
C ARG A 31 15.15 -10.41 9.76
N GLU A 32 14.03 -11.02 9.38
CA GLU A 32 13.24 -10.59 8.21
C GLU A 32 12.61 -9.22 8.47
N LEU A 33 12.15 -8.96 9.69
CA LEU A 33 11.63 -7.65 10.10
C LEU A 33 12.73 -6.58 10.10
N GLU A 34 13.92 -6.85 10.62
CA GLU A 34 15.04 -5.90 10.61
C GLU A 34 15.49 -5.55 9.18
N ASN A 35 15.51 -6.54 8.28
CA ASN A 35 15.82 -6.31 6.87
C ASN A 35 14.81 -5.37 6.19
N ILE A 36 13.52 -5.50 6.54
CA ILE A 36 12.47 -4.62 6.03
C ILE A 36 12.62 -3.19 6.60
N ASP A 37 13.08 -3.04 7.84
CA ASP A 37 13.31 -1.72 8.47
C ASP A 37 14.52 -0.98 7.88
N ALA A 38 15.55 -1.73 7.47
CA ALA A 38 16.77 -1.20 6.86
C ALA A 38 16.58 -0.70 5.41
N GLU A 39 15.60 -1.24 4.68
CA GLU A 39 15.32 -0.81 3.31
C GLU A 39 14.38 0.40 3.29
N THR A 40 14.84 1.47 2.65
CA THR A 40 14.16 2.75 2.48
C THR A 40 12.63 2.65 2.32
N ARG A 41 11.91 3.49 3.08
CA ARG A 41 10.45 3.63 3.28
C ARG A 41 9.50 3.41 2.09
N PHE A 42 9.99 3.38 0.85
CA PHE A 42 9.22 3.27 -0.39
C PHE A 42 8.90 1.82 -0.83
N GLY A 43 9.39 0.78 -0.15
CA GLY A 43 9.06 -0.64 -0.45
C GLY A 43 8.61 -1.47 0.76
N LEU A 44 8.50 -0.84 1.93
CA LEU A 44 8.16 -1.46 3.20
C LEU A 44 6.78 -2.13 3.18
N ASP A 45 5.81 -1.46 2.56
CA ASP A 45 4.42 -1.92 2.50
C ASP A 45 4.29 -3.19 1.65
N ASP A 46 4.95 -3.24 0.50
CA ASP A 46 4.87 -4.38 -0.41
C ASP A 46 5.56 -5.62 0.17
N LYS A 47 6.74 -5.45 0.78
CA LYS A 47 7.45 -6.55 1.44
C LYS A 47 6.71 -7.05 2.68
N PHE A 48 6.18 -6.14 3.50
CA PHE A 48 5.39 -6.52 4.66
C PHE A 48 4.09 -7.23 4.24
N ASN A 49 3.38 -6.72 3.23
CA ASN A 49 2.18 -7.36 2.69
C ASN A 49 2.50 -8.74 2.10
N LEU A 50 3.58 -8.88 1.36
CA LEU A 50 4.02 -10.16 0.81
C LEU A 50 4.35 -11.14 1.94
N MET A 51 5.05 -10.71 2.98
CA MET A 51 5.39 -11.55 4.14
C MET A 51 4.13 -12.02 4.89
N ILE A 52 3.15 -11.13 5.12
CA ILE A 52 1.86 -11.50 5.72
C ILE A 52 1.12 -12.50 4.82
N LYS A 53 0.97 -12.23 3.50
CA LYS A 53 0.36 -13.20 2.55
C LYS A 53 1.03 -14.57 2.62
N THR A 54 2.36 -14.58 2.63
CA THR A 54 3.15 -15.80 2.68
C THR A 54 2.93 -16.55 3.99
N ARG A 55 2.75 -15.84 5.11
CA ARG A 55 2.46 -16.43 6.43
C ARG A 55 1.06 -17.03 6.52
N PHE A 56 0.06 -16.36 5.94
CA PHE A 56 -1.31 -16.89 5.85
C PHE A 56 -1.42 -18.11 4.91
N ASN A 57 -0.48 -18.27 3.97
CA ASN A 57 -0.45 -19.38 3.01
C ASN A 57 0.48 -20.56 3.41
N LYS A 58 1.15 -20.52 4.58
CA LYS A 58 1.99 -21.63 5.06
C LYS A 58 1.14 -22.76 5.67
N ILE A 59 1.77 -23.94 5.83
CA ILE A 59 1.20 -25.19 6.37
C ILE A 59 0.58 -25.00 7.78
N GLU A 60 1.09 -24.02 8.53
CA GLU A 60 0.50 -23.56 9.79
C GLU A 60 0.02 -22.11 9.59
N PRO A 61 -1.20 -21.94 9.04
CA PRO A 61 -1.69 -20.63 8.64
C PRO A 61 -1.98 -19.80 9.89
N CYS A 62 -1.44 -18.58 9.91
CA CYS A 62 -1.88 -17.56 10.84
C CYS A 62 -3.41 -17.41 10.70
N THR A 63 -4.14 -17.53 11.79
CA THR A 63 -5.58 -17.32 11.77
C THR A 63 -5.90 -15.84 11.97
N TRP A 64 -7.10 -15.42 11.58
CA TRP A 64 -7.59 -14.06 11.86
C TRP A 64 -7.59 -13.73 13.35
N ARG A 65 -7.76 -14.74 14.22
CA ARG A 65 -7.68 -14.60 15.68
C ARG A 65 -6.27 -14.20 16.13
N ASP A 66 -5.23 -14.78 15.53
CA ASP A 66 -3.84 -14.44 15.87
C ASP A 66 -3.51 -12.98 15.50
N LEU A 67 -4.05 -12.48 14.37
CA LEU A 67 -3.91 -11.08 13.98
C LEU A 67 -4.71 -10.14 14.90
N TYR A 68 -5.93 -10.52 15.27
CA TYR A 68 -6.76 -9.78 16.23
C TYR A 68 -6.06 -9.65 17.59
N ASP A 69 -5.50 -10.76 18.09
CA ASP A 69 -4.75 -10.79 19.36
C ASP A 69 -3.45 -9.98 19.27
N ALA A 70 -2.77 -9.99 18.13
CA ALA A 70 -1.59 -9.17 17.89
C ALA A 70 -1.92 -7.66 17.91
N LEU A 71 -3.04 -7.25 17.32
CA LEU A 71 -3.47 -5.85 17.26
C LEU A 71 -4.00 -5.33 18.60
N ASN A 72 -4.68 -6.19 19.37
CA ASN A 72 -5.17 -5.86 20.72
C ASN A 72 -4.09 -5.90 21.81
N HIS A 73 -2.89 -6.38 21.49
CA HIS A 73 -1.82 -6.48 22.47
C HIS A 73 -1.43 -5.08 23.01
N PRO A 74 -1.14 -4.92 24.32
CA PRO A 74 -0.82 -3.60 24.91
C PRO A 74 0.34 -2.85 24.24
N THR A 75 1.30 -3.57 23.65
CA THR A 75 2.43 -2.95 22.93
C THR A 75 2.04 -2.38 21.57
N VAL A 76 0.98 -2.91 20.96
CA VAL A 76 0.44 -2.44 19.69
C VAL A 76 -0.72 -1.46 19.94
N ALA A 77 -1.57 -1.73 20.94
CA ALA A 77 -2.67 -0.87 21.39
C ALA A 77 -3.50 -0.31 20.22
N MET A 78 -3.82 -1.19 19.25
CA MET A 78 -4.63 -0.87 18.08
C MET A 78 -5.98 -1.59 18.16
N SER A 79 -6.60 -1.53 19.35
CA SER A 79 -7.87 -2.18 19.63
C SER A 79 -9.00 -1.67 18.73
N ASP A 80 -8.96 -0.40 18.35
CA ASP A 80 -9.95 0.18 17.43
C ASP A 80 -9.84 -0.41 16.01
N VAL A 81 -8.61 -0.74 15.58
CA VAL A 81 -8.37 -1.41 14.30
C VAL A 81 -8.78 -2.88 14.38
N ALA A 82 -8.44 -3.56 15.47
CA ALA A 82 -8.85 -4.94 15.73
C ALA A 82 -10.39 -5.09 15.77
N ASN A 83 -11.08 -4.17 16.44
CA ASN A 83 -12.54 -4.19 16.57
C ASN A 83 -13.24 -3.90 15.24
N ARG A 84 -12.70 -2.97 14.42
CA ARG A 84 -13.21 -2.74 13.05
C ARG A 84 -13.06 -3.97 12.17
N LEU A 85 -11.92 -4.66 12.27
CA LEU A 85 -11.70 -5.94 11.58
C LEU A 85 -12.70 -7.01 12.05
N SER A 86 -12.87 -7.18 13.37
CA SER A 86 -13.77 -8.18 13.94
C SER A 86 -15.24 -7.95 13.60
N ALA A 87 -15.68 -6.68 13.58
CA ALA A 87 -17.05 -6.33 13.20
C ALA A 87 -17.34 -6.72 11.74
N LYS A 88 -16.39 -6.46 10.84
CA LYS A 88 -16.51 -6.80 9.42
C LYS A 88 -16.41 -8.30 9.13
N LEU A 89 -15.56 -9.03 9.86
CA LEU A 89 -15.49 -10.50 9.81
C LEU A 89 -16.81 -11.15 10.25
N THR A 90 -17.51 -10.52 11.19
CA THR A 90 -18.83 -10.98 11.65
C THR A 90 -19.93 -10.66 10.63
N GLU A 91 -19.88 -9.51 9.96
CA GLU A 91 -20.79 -9.12 8.86
C GLU A 91 -20.66 -10.01 7.62
N THR A 92 -19.46 -10.48 7.30
CA THR A 92 -19.18 -11.37 6.15
C THR A 92 -19.52 -12.84 6.40
N GLY A 93 -20.08 -13.18 7.58
CA GLY A 93 -20.54 -14.53 7.89
C GLY A 93 -19.42 -15.53 8.22
N MET A 94 -18.17 -15.10 8.33
CA MET A 94 -17.09 -15.93 8.86
C MET A 94 -17.10 -15.86 10.39
N GLN A 95 -17.78 -16.83 11.00
CA GLN A 95 -17.73 -17.02 12.45
C GLN A 95 -16.27 -17.14 12.91
N LEU A 96 -15.78 -16.15 13.64
CA LEU A 96 -14.76 -16.38 14.67
C LEU A 96 -15.30 -17.53 15.50
N GLY A 97 -14.60 -18.67 15.52
CA GLY A 97 -14.99 -19.84 16.31
C GLY A 97 -15.02 -19.46 17.79
N VAL A 98 -16.13 -18.89 18.25
CA VAL A 98 -16.46 -18.62 19.63
C VAL A 98 -17.48 -19.68 19.99
N VAL A 99 -17.04 -20.60 20.83
CA VAL A 99 -17.92 -21.53 21.53
C VAL A 99 -18.81 -20.66 22.43
N SER A 100 -19.99 -20.29 21.93
CA SER A 100 -21.03 -19.67 22.75
C SER A 100 -21.97 -20.77 23.21
N MET A 101 -21.82 -21.17 24.48
CA MET A 101 -22.76 -22.04 25.15
C MET A 101 -23.94 -21.24 25.72
N SER A 102 -25.13 -21.79 25.48
CA SER A 102 -26.35 -21.69 26.28
C SER A 102 -27.34 -20.55 26.03
N SER A 103 -28.42 -20.93 25.33
CA SER A 103 -29.84 -20.85 25.71
C SER A 103 -30.34 -19.66 26.54
N THR A 104 -31.36 -18.96 26.04
CA THR A 104 -32.76 -19.20 26.48
C THR A 104 -33.77 -18.50 25.58
N SER A 105 -34.89 -19.19 25.39
CA SER A 105 -36.12 -18.75 24.73
C SER A 105 -36.84 -17.66 25.53
N LEU A 106 -37.54 -16.72 24.88
CA LEU A 106 -38.96 -16.39 25.15
C LEU A 106 -39.52 -15.27 24.26
N THR A 107 -40.84 -15.27 24.22
CA THR A 107 -41.80 -14.80 23.21
C THR A 107 -42.35 -13.37 23.45
N VAL A 108 -42.92 -12.79 22.37
CA VAL A 108 -44.05 -11.82 22.29
C VAL A 108 -43.82 -10.36 22.73
N ALA A 109 -43.99 -9.41 21.79
CA ALA A 109 -45.17 -8.52 21.73
C ALA A 109 -45.06 -7.47 20.61
N ASN A 110 -46.13 -7.36 19.83
CA ASN A 110 -46.43 -6.27 18.90
C ASN A 110 -46.48 -4.91 19.61
N THR A 111 -45.89 -3.89 18.99
CA THR A 111 -46.49 -2.55 18.94
C THR A 111 -46.33 -1.96 17.54
N SER A 112 -47.49 -1.73 16.92
CA SER A 112 -47.74 -0.91 15.75
C SER A 112 -46.95 0.41 15.77
N PHE A 113 -46.28 0.71 14.66
CA PHE A 113 -45.87 2.07 14.32
C PHE A 113 -45.90 2.26 12.79
N ASP A 114 -46.98 2.88 12.34
CA ASP A 114 -47.23 3.30 10.97
C ASP A 114 -46.52 4.64 10.73
N SER A 115 -45.37 4.62 10.04
CA SER A 115 -44.66 5.80 9.50
C SER A 115 -43.50 5.35 8.58
N GLY A 116 -43.82 4.47 7.62
CA GLY A 116 -42.86 3.88 6.69
C GLY A 116 -42.45 4.77 5.51
N ASP A 117 -43.30 5.74 5.12
CA ASP A 117 -43.15 6.38 3.81
C ASP A 117 -42.18 7.58 3.77
N THR A 118 -41.92 8.26 4.89
CA THR A 118 -40.99 9.41 4.91
C THR A 118 -39.53 9.01 5.03
N LYS A 119 -39.23 7.90 5.73
CA LYS A 119 -37.84 7.43 5.93
C LYS A 119 -37.24 6.79 4.69
N ALA A 120 -38.07 6.17 3.83
CA ALA A 120 -37.63 5.59 2.58
C ALA A 120 -37.15 6.67 1.58
N SER A 121 -37.90 7.78 1.49
CA SER A 121 -37.54 8.90 0.60
C SER A 121 -36.23 9.60 1.00
N GLU A 122 -35.98 9.78 2.30
CA GLU A 122 -34.74 10.41 2.79
C GLU A 122 -33.51 9.52 2.56
N ALA A 123 -33.67 8.19 2.67
CA ALA A 123 -32.60 7.23 2.42
C ALA A 123 -32.19 7.21 0.94
N GLU A 124 -33.15 7.30 0.01
CA GLU A 124 -32.85 7.39 -1.43
C GLU A 124 -32.12 8.69 -1.80
N ASP A 125 -32.52 9.82 -1.21
CA ASP A 125 -31.84 11.11 -1.42
C ASP A 125 -30.42 11.13 -0.85
N GLN A 126 -30.19 10.46 0.28
CA GLN A 126 -28.84 10.27 0.82
C GLN A 126 -27.99 9.36 -0.09
N GLY A 127 -28.57 8.28 -0.63
CA GLY A 127 -27.90 7.41 -1.60
C GLY A 127 -27.43 8.18 -2.83
N ARG A 128 -28.31 8.97 -3.45
CA ARG A 128 -27.98 9.82 -4.60
C ARG A 128 -26.86 10.83 -4.31
N ARG A 129 -26.87 11.44 -3.13
CA ARG A 129 -25.80 12.39 -2.72
C ARG A 129 -24.45 11.69 -2.52
N LEU A 130 -24.44 10.51 -1.92
CA LEU A 130 -23.21 9.73 -1.72
C LEU A 130 -22.64 9.24 -3.06
N GLU A 131 -23.50 8.78 -3.97
CA GLU A 131 -23.11 8.37 -5.32
C GLU A 131 -22.51 9.55 -6.10
N GLN A 132 -23.11 10.74 -6.01
CA GLN A 132 -22.55 11.94 -6.63
C GLN A 132 -21.19 12.35 -6.04
N GLN A 133 -21.00 12.23 -4.73
CA GLN A 133 -19.71 12.48 -4.10
C GLN A 133 -18.64 11.45 -4.48
N LEU A 134 -19.01 10.18 -4.62
CA LEU A 134 -18.11 9.13 -5.08
C LEU A 134 -17.66 9.41 -6.51
N ARG A 135 -18.59 9.75 -7.40
CA ARG A 135 -18.28 10.08 -8.79
C ARG A 135 -17.34 11.27 -8.92
N LEU A 136 -17.56 12.34 -8.15
CA LEU A 136 -16.64 13.49 -8.15
C LEU A 136 -15.24 13.12 -7.64
N LYS A 137 -15.14 12.26 -6.62
CA LYS A 137 -13.86 11.77 -6.12
C LYS A 137 -13.16 10.82 -7.10
N GLU A 138 -13.91 10.06 -7.88
CA GLU A 138 -13.37 9.23 -8.96
C GLU A 138 -12.82 10.11 -10.10
N GLU A 139 -13.58 11.12 -10.53
CA GLU A 139 -13.14 12.08 -11.55
C GLU A 139 -11.87 12.85 -11.09
N GLU A 140 -11.80 13.25 -9.81
CA GLU A 140 -10.60 13.89 -9.24
C GLU A 140 -9.38 12.95 -9.25
N LYS A 141 -9.58 11.69 -8.88
CA LYS A 141 -8.52 10.67 -8.91
C LYS A 141 -8.04 10.41 -10.34
N GLU A 142 -8.97 10.31 -11.30
CA GLU A 142 -8.63 10.12 -12.71
C GLU A 142 -7.83 11.30 -13.26
N ALA A 143 -8.21 12.54 -12.89
CA ALA A 143 -7.47 13.73 -13.27
C ALA A 143 -6.06 13.75 -12.69
N GLU A 144 -5.87 13.34 -11.43
CA GLU A 144 -4.55 13.26 -10.81
C GLU A 144 -3.68 12.16 -11.44
N ILE A 145 -4.27 11.00 -11.78
CA ILE A 145 -3.58 9.94 -12.52
C ILE A 145 -3.10 10.46 -13.88
N ALA A 146 -3.97 11.15 -14.64
CA ALA A 146 -3.60 11.72 -15.94
C ALA A 146 -2.47 12.76 -15.81
N ARG A 147 -2.53 13.61 -14.77
CA ARG A 147 -1.48 14.60 -14.49
C ARG A 147 -0.14 13.93 -14.18
N LEU A 148 -0.13 12.90 -13.33
CA LEU A 148 1.08 12.16 -12.98
C LEU A 148 1.66 11.42 -14.19
N GLN A 149 0.81 10.81 -15.03
CA GLN A 149 1.25 10.18 -16.28
C GLN A 149 1.93 11.18 -17.22
N GLU A 150 1.39 12.39 -17.35
CA GLU A 150 1.99 13.44 -18.16
C GLU A 150 3.33 13.91 -17.59
N GLN A 151 3.44 14.06 -16.26
CA GLN A 151 4.72 14.36 -15.61
C GLN A 151 5.77 13.27 -15.85
N MET A 152 5.39 12.00 -15.76
CA MET A 152 6.28 10.88 -16.08
C MET A 152 6.74 10.91 -17.54
N ARG A 153 5.85 11.24 -18.48
CA ARG A 153 6.17 11.38 -19.89
C ARG A 153 7.19 12.51 -20.13
N GLN A 154 7.00 13.65 -19.47
CA GLN A 154 7.93 14.78 -19.57
C GLN A 154 9.31 14.42 -19.01
N LEU A 155 9.36 13.80 -17.83
CA LEU A 155 10.62 13.34 -17.23
C LEU A 155 11.35 12.32 -18.11
N ALA A 156 10.63 11.42 -18.78
CA ALA A 156 11.23 10.49 -19.72
C ALA A 156 11.87 11.23 -20.91
N THR A 157 11.18 12.21 -21.50
CA THR A 157 11.73 13.01 -22.59
C THR A 157 12.94 13.84 -22.17
N GLU A 158 12.93 14.38 -20.94
CA GLU A 158 14.06 15.15 -20.42
C GLU A 158 15.27 14.25 -20.14
N LYS A 159 15.04 13.04 -19.62
CA LYS A 159 16.09 12.04 -19.43
C LYS A 159 16.78 11.68 -20.75
N ASP A 160 16.02 11.47 -21.82
CA ASP A 160 16.56 11.15 -23.14
C ASP A 160 17.33 12.34 -23.75
N ARG A 161 16.82 13.56 -23.54
CA ARG A 161 17.52 14.80 -23.93
C ARG A 161 18.87 14.91 -23.22
N LEU A 162 18.90 14.71 -21.91
CA LEU A 162 20.12 14.77 -21.09
C LEU A 162 21.11 13.66 -21.45
N ALA A 163 20.63 12.45 -21.77
CA ALA A 163 21.48 11.37 -22.27
C ALA A 163 22.18 11.76 -23.57
N SER A 164 21.42 12.32 -24.52
CA SER A 164 21.97 12.80 -25.80
C SER A 164 22.99 13.93 -25.60
N GLU A 165 22.73 14.84 -24.66
CA GLU A 165 23.65 15.94 -24.33
C GLU A 165 24.95 15.42 -23.69
N LYS A 166 24.84 14.42 -22.81
CA LYS A 166 26.00 13.73 -22.22
C LYS A 166 26.88 13.08 -23.29
N ASP A 167 26.28 12.37 -24.25
CA ASP A 167 27.01 11.70 -25.33
C ASP A 167 27.70 12.71 -26.27
N ARG A 168 27.04 13.84 -26.53
CA ARG A 168 27.63 14.94 -27.30
C ARG A 168 28.85 15.53 -26.60
N LEU A 169 28.76 15.80 -25.29
CA LEU A 169 29.87 16.32 -24.50
C LEU A 169 31.02 15.31 -24.40
N ALA A 170 30.72 14.02 -24.25
CA ALA A 170 31.74 12.97 -24.25
C ALA A 170 32.49 12.92 -25.59
N SER A 171 31.76 13.01 -26.70
CA SER A 171 32.34 13.08 -28.04
C SER A 171 33.20 14.33 -28.26
N GLN A 172 32.77 15.47 -27.75
CA GLN A 172 33.53 16.72 -27.82
C GLN A 172 34.85 16.61 -27.05
N LYS A 173 34.80 16.13 -25.79
CA LYS A 173 36.01 15.89 -24.99
C LYS A 173 36.98 14.93 -25.68
N GLN A 174 36.47 13.87 -26.30
CA GLN A 174 37.32 12.90 -26.99
C GLN A 174 38.04 13.51 -28.19
N ARG A 175 37.39 14.41 -28.95
CA ARG A 175 38.01 15.14 -30.07
C ARG A 175 39.10 16.07 -29.58
N GLU A 176 38.84 16.83 -28.51
CA GLU A 176 39.82 17.74 -27.91
C GLU A 176 41.06 16.98 -27.41
N ILE A 177 40.86 15.85 -26.74
CA ILE A 177 41.96 14.97 -26.33
C ILE A 177 42.77 14.47 -27.55
N ALA A 178 42.09 14.08 -28.63
CA ALA A 178 42.76 13.62 -29.84
C ALA A 178 43.56 14.74 -30.52
N GLU A 179 43.04 15.96 -30.54
CA GLU A 179 43.71 17.14 -31.09
C GLU A 179 44.96 17.50 -30.28
N LEU A 180 44.85 17.56 -28.95
CA LEU A 180 46.00 17.81 -28.07
C LEU A 180 47.08 16.74 -28.23
N ARG A 181 46.69 15.46 -28.37
CA ARG A 181 47.63 14.36 -28.65
C ARG A 181 48.34 14.55 -29.99
N SER A 182 47.64 15.01 -31.03
CA SER A 182 48.22 15.28 -32.34
C SER A 182 49.22 16.45 -32.29
N GLN A 183 48.88 17.54 -31.60
CA GLN A 183 49.77 18.70 -31.43
C GLN A 183 51.07 18.34 -30.68
N LEU A 184 50.98 17.49 -29.66
CA LEU A 184 52.17 17.00 -28.94
C LEU A 184 53.08 16.14 -29.83
N GLN A 185 52.51 15.31 -30.72
CA GLN A 185 53.29 14.49 -31.64
C GLN A 185 54.00 15.31 -32.73
N THR A 186 53.39 16.39 -33.21
CA THR A 186 54.03 17.26 -34.23
C THR A 186 55.11 18.15 -33.65
N SER A 187 55.02 18.54 -32.37
CA SER A 187 56.01 19.37 -31.68
C SER A 187 57.30 18.61 -31.27
N HIS A 188 57.30 17.28 -31.29
CA HIS A 188 58.45 16.45 -30.91
C HIS A 188 59.22 15.83 -32.09
N LYS A 189 58.98 16.27 -33.33
CA LYS A 189 59.80 15.82 -34.47
C LYS A 189 61.15 16.56 -34.44
N PRO A 190 62.29 15.88 -34.17
CA PRO A 190 63.60 16.53 -34.24
C PRO A 190 63.89 16.96 -35.70
N PRO A 191 64.65 18.04 -35.92
CA PRO A 191 65.04 18.44 -37.26
C PRO A 191 65.84 17.31 -37.89
N VAL A 192 65.39 16.85 -39.05
CA VAL A 192 66.13 15.89 -39.87
C VAL A 192 67.39 16.59 -40.35
N GLN A 193 68.54 16.17 -39.81
CA GLN A 193 69.87 16.51 -40.35
C GLN A 193 70.29 15.47 -41.37
#